data_AF-A0A8S3I7D6-F1
#
_entry.id   AF-A0A8S3I7D6-F1
#
_cell.length_a   1.000
_cell.length_b   1.000
_cell.length_c   1.000
_cell.angle_alpha   90.00
_cell.angle_beta   90.00
_cell.angle_gamma   90.00
#
_symmetry.space_group_name_H-M   'P 1'
#
loop_
_entity.id
_entity.type
_entity.pdbx_description
1 polymer ?
#
loop_
_entity_poly.entity_id
_entity_poly.type
_entity_poly.pdbx_seq_one_letter_code
_entity_poly.pdbx_strand_id
1 'polypeptide(L)'
;MNSVLQQLFMIQPLRTALLSVKIPLEYGDDEPEDDDLRRDTYDSYSDTKSSAKDKDNKTTVSPAKDVASDRNEYNIQILRQIQRIFGYLLESKLQFYIPRGFWKIFKFAGEPVNLRDQQDSVEFLNTVVDSVDEALKTLNLPQICSKVLGGKFADQKICKDCPHRYSREEDFTLISVDIRHSQNLKESLEQYVIGELLDGPNAYHCEKCNKK
;
A
#
# COMPACT_ATOMS: atom_id res chain seq x y z
N MET A 1 -5.56 1.22 -10.41
CA MET A 1 -5.71 2.33 -9.44
C MET A 1 -7.18 2.61 -9.08
N ASN A 2 -8.02 3.04 -10.02
CA ASN A 2 -9.40 3.48 -9.72
C ASN A 2 -10.25 2.44 -8.99
N SER A 3 -10.23 1.17 -9.41
CA SER A 3 -10.99 0.08 -8.77
C SER A 3 -10.69 -0.02 -7.27
N VAL A 4 -9.40 -0.04 -6.91
CA VAL A 4 -8.93 -0.12 -5.53
C VAL A 4 -9.31 1.14 -4.75
N LEU A 5 -9.07 2.34 -5.29
CA LEU A 5 -9.42 3.58 -4.62
C LEU A 5 -10.93 3.71 -4.34
N GLN A 6 -11.77 3.30 -5.30
CA GLN A 6 -13.23 3.27 -5.13
C GLN A 6 -13.65 2.24 -4.08
N GLN A 7 -13.06 1.04 -4.08
CA GLN A 7 -13.34 0.04 -3.05
C GLN A 7 -12.97 0.55 -1.65
N LEU A 8 -11.78 1.13 -1.48
CA LEU A 8 -11.35 1.72 -0.21
C LEU A 8 -12.27 2.87 0.23
N PHE A 9 -12.68 3.74 -0.69
CA PHE A 9 -13.61 4.84 -0.41
C PHE A 9 -14.96 4.36 0.12
N MET A 10 -15.46 3.22 -0.39
CA MET A 10 -16.75 2.67 0.03
C MET A 10 -16.72 2.05 1.44
N ILE A 11 -15.53 1.80 2.01
CA ILE A 11 -15.38 1.34 3.39
C ILE A 11 -15.55 2.54 4.32
N GLN A 12 -16.76 2.77 4.80
CA GLN A 12 -17.11 3.95 5.60
C GLN A 12 -16.20 4.21 6.81
N PRO A 13 -15.85 3.21 7.65
CA PRO A 13 -14.92 3.45 8.77
C PRO A 13 -13.56 3.96 8.31
N LEU A 14 -13.02 3.40 7.22
CA LEU A 14 -11.74 3.80 6.65
C LEU A 14 -11.84 5.21 6.07
N ARG A 15 -12.84 5.49 5.22
CA ARG A 15 -13.07 6.80 4.61
C ARG A 15 -13.19 7.90 5.66
N THR A 16 -14.05 7.71 6.66
CA THR A 16 -14.29 8.72 7.71
C THR A 16 -13.03 8.96 8.54
N ALA A 17 -12.30 7.89 8.89
CA ALA A 17 -11.07 8.02 9.64
C ALA A 17 -10.00 8.77 8.83
N LEU A 18 -9.77 8.41 7.57
CA LEU A 18 -8.78 9.09 6.72
C LEU A 18 -9.13 10.56 6.47
N LEU A 19 -10.39 10.91 6.21
CA LEU A 19 -10.82 12.31 6.02
C LEU A 19 -10.71 13.15 7.31
N SER A 20 -10.72 12.52 8.49
CA SER A 20 -10.61 13.23 9.77
C SER A 20 -9.17 13.61 10.16
N VAL A 21 -8.17 13.06 9.47
CA VAL A 21 -6.76 13.30 9.78
C VAL A 21 -6.36 14.72 9.39
N LYS A 22 -5.83 15.48 10.35
CA LYS A 22 -5.29 16.82 10.11
C LYS A 22 -3.81 16.72 9.79
N ILE A 23 -3.44 17.07 8.56
CA ILE A 23 -2.04 17.13 8.14
C ILE A 23 -1.46 18.50 8.50
N PRO A 24 -0.34 18.59 9.26
CA PRO A 24 0.29 19.86 9.60
C PRO A 24 0.73 20.66 8.37
N LEU A 25 0.71 21.99 8.50
CA LEU A 25 1.09 22.93 7.43
C LEU A 25 2.58 22.85 7.03
N GLU A 26 3.44 22.31 7.90
CA GLU A 26 4.87 22.11 7.62
C GLU A 26 5.12 21.15 6.46
N TYR A 27 4.14 20.29 6.16
CA TYR A 27 4.14 19.43 4.98
C TYR A 27 3.46 20.10 3.77
N GLY A 28 3.45 21.44 3.71
CA GLY A 28 2.60 22.29 2.86
C GLY A 28 2.52 21.95 1.37
N ASP A 29 1.48 22.46 0.70
CA ASP A 29 1.25 22.30 -0.74
C ASP A 29 2.06 23.36 -1.48
N ASP A 30 3.18 22.99 -2.11
CA ASP A 30 3.95 23.90 -2.98
C ASP A 30 3.29 24.14 -4.34
N GLU A 31 2.22 23.40 -4.67
CA GLU A 31 1.56 23.49 -5.98
C GLU A 31 0.30 24.36 -5.91
N PRO A 32 0.24 25.48 -6.65
CA PRO A 32 -0.99 26.25 -6.79
C PRO A 32 -2.09 25.38 -7.42
N GLU A 33 -3.32 25.62 -6.99
CA GLU A 33 -4.52 25.08 -7.60
C GLU A 33 -4.54 25.47 -9.08
N ASP A 34 -4.19 24.54 -9.98
CA ASP A 34 -4.58 24.63 -11.39
C ASP A 34 -6.11 24.43 -11.48
N ASP A 35 -6.85 25.41 -10.97
CA ASP A 35 -8.31 25.50 -11.08
C ASP A 35 -8.74 26.32 -12.32
N ASP A 36 -7.82 26.63 -13.25
CA ASP A 36 -8.13 27.43 -14.43
C ASP A 36 -7.87 26.67 -15.76
N LEU A 37 -8.97 26.29 -16.40
CA LEU A 37 -9.17 26.26 -17.86
C LEU A 37 -8.37 25.25 -18.72
N ARG A 38 -8.98 24.10 -19.01
CA ARG A 38 -9.61 23.82 -20.32
C ARG A 38 -10.00 22.35 -20.49
N ARG A 39 -11.29 22.18 -20.77
CA ARG A 39 -11.83 21.13 -21.65
C ARG A 39 -10.96 21.13 -22.92
N ASP A 40 -10.48 19.95 -23.32
CA ASP A 40 -9.61 19.68 -24.48
C ASP A 40 -8.12 19.54 -24.14
N THR A 41 -7.73 18.35 -23.69
CA THR A 41 -6.55 17.59 -24.18
C THR A 41 -6.37 16.34 -23.30
N TYR A 42 -7.02 15.25 -23.70
CA TYR A 42 -6.66 13.90 -23.25
C TYR A 42 -5.38 13.39 -23.96
N ASP A 43 -4.78 14.20 -24.84
CA ASP A 43 -3.74 13.77 -25.80
C ASP A 43 -2.37 14.44 -25.65
N SER A 44 -2.09 15.20 -24.58
CA SER A 44 -0.77 15.81 -24.37
C SER A 44 -0.07 15.26 -23.12
N TYR A 45 0.21 13.97 -23.14
CA TYR A 45 1.36 13.41 -22.43
C TYR A 45 2.27 12.76 -23.47
N SER A 46 3.00 13.62 -24.18
CA SER A 46 4.11 13.25 -25.05
C SER A 46 5.24 14.25 -24.83
N ASP A 47 6.41 13.69 -24.57
CA ASP A 47 7.74 14.31 -24.65
C ASP A 47 8.07 15.45 -23.70
N THR A 48 8.70 15.09 -22.58
CA THR A 48 9.87 15.86 -22.12
C THR A 48 11.09 14.96 -22.10
N LYS A 49 11.87 15.09 -23.18
CA LYS A 49 13.27 14.68 -23.25
C LYS A 49 14.04 15.26 -22.06
N SER A 50 14.82 14.38 -21.45
CA SER A 50 15.97 14.68 -20.61
C SER A 50 16.77 15.90 -21.12
N SER A 51 16.93 16.89 -20.26
CA SER A 51 18.08 17.79 -20.31
C SER A 51 18.68 17.88 -18.91
N ALA A 52 19.79 17.17 -18.74
CA ALA A 52 20.68 17.33 -17.61
C ALA A 52 21.14 18.79 -17.54
N LYS A 53 20.91 19.43 -16.39
CA LYS A 53 21.65 20.61 -15.98
C LYS A 53 22.26 20.30 -14.63
N ASP A 54 23.56 20.01 -14.67
CA ASP A 54 24.44 20.01 -13.51
C ASP A 54 24.25 21.30 -12.72
N LYS A 55 23.92 21.15 -11.44
CA LYS A 55 24.22 22.14 -10.43
C LYS A 55 24.92 21.44 -9.29
N ASP A 56 26.24 21.54 -9.32
CA ASP A 56 27.13 21.33 -8.19
C ASP A 56 26.57 22.06 -6.95
N ASN A 57 26.29 21.30 -5.90
CA ASN A 57 26.36 21.86 -4.55
C ASN A 57 26.95 20.84 -3.58
N LYS A 58 28.20 21.09 -3.18
CA LYS A 58 28.89 20.42 -2.09
C LYS A 58 28.12 20.70 -0.80
N THR A 59 27.56 19.67 -0.16
CA THR A 59 27.29 19.72 1.28
C THR A 59 27.52 18.35 1.87
N THR A 60 28.47 18.30 2.79
CA THR A 60 28.79 17.18 3.67
C THR A 60 27.59 16.89 4.58
N VAL A 61 26.89 15.76 4.41
CA VAL A 61 25.81 15.37 5.34
C VAL A 61 25.78 13.85 5.55
N SER A 62 25.51 13.48 6.80
CA SER A 62 25.38 12.11 7.29
C SER A 62 24.15 11.40 6.67
N PRO A 63 24.33 10.27 5.95
CA PRO A 63 23.38 9.82 4.93
C PRO A 63 22.06 9.21 5.43
N ALA A 64 21.88 8.96 6.73
CA ALA A 64 20.75 8.19 7.23
C ALA A 64 19.52 9.02 7.66
N LYS A 65 19.72 10.30 8.03
CA LYS A 65 18.62 11.15 8.53
C LYS A 65 17.79 11.78 7.41
N ASP A 66 18.44 12.15 6.30
CA ASP A 66 17.77 12.85 5.19
C ASP A 66 16.83 11.91 4.43
N VAL A 67 17.27 10.67 4.15
CA VAL A 67 16.46 9.67 3.42
C VAL A 67 15.18 9.28 4.16
N ALA A 68 15.23 9.20 5.49
CA ALA A 68 14.05 8.90 6.30
C ALA A 68 13.04 10.06 6.30
N SER A 69 13.53 11.30 6.28
CA SER A 69 12.69 12.49 6.17
C SER A 69 11.95 12.53 4.84
N ASP A 70 12.66 12.29 3.72
CA ASP A 70 12.08 12.30 2.37
C ASP A 70 10.99 11.24 2.20
N ARG A 71 11.19 10.04 2.77
CA ARG A 71 10.20 8.95 2.72
C ARG A 71 8.95 9.28 3.53
N ASN A 72 9.13 9.89 4.70
CA ASN A 72 8.01 10.30 5.56
C ASN A 72 7.17 11.38 4.88
N GLU A 73 7.83 12.36 4.26
CA GLU A 73 7.17 13.41 3.49
C GLU A 73 6.40 12.83 2.30
N TYR A 74 7.00 11.92 1.53
CA TYR A 74 6.33 11.21 0.44
C TYR A 74 5.04 10.52 0.92
N ASN A 75 5.11 9.76 2.02
CA ASN A 75 3.96 9.05 2.57
C ASN A 75 2.84 10.03 2.97
N ILE A 76 3.18 11.17 3.57
CA ILE A 76 2.22 12.22 3.93
C ILE A 76 1.58 12.85 2.69
N GLN A 77 2.35 13.09 1.63
CA GLN A 77 1.81 13.59 0.36
C GLN A 77 0.82 12.59 -0.27
N ILE A 78 1.12 11.29 -0.20
CA ILE A 78 0.20 10.23 -0.65
C ILE A 78 -1.11 10.26 0.14
N LEU A 79 -1.02 10.32 1.47
CA LEU A 79 -2.21 10.46 2.34
C LEU A 79 -3.04 11.69 1.95
N ARG A 80 -2.40 12.85 1.72
CA ARG A 80 -3.10 14.07 1.29
C ARG A 80 -3.84 13.88 -0.04
N GLN A 81 -3.18 13.29 -1.04
CA GLN A 81 -3.83 13.06 -2.32
C GLN A 81 -5.01 12.07 -2.21
N ILE A 82 -4.91 11.07 -1.33
CA ILE A 82 -6.03 10.17 -1.03
C ILE A 82 -7.18 10.92 -0.35
N GLN A 83 -6.90 11.78 0.63
CA GLN A 83 -7.91 12.65 1.24
C GLN A 83 -8.59 13.54 0.21
N ARG A 84 -7.84 14.12 -0.72
CA ARG A 84 -8.38 14.95 -1.81
C ARG A 84 -9.29 14.15 -2.72
N ILE A 85 -8.86 12.97 -3.17
CA ILE A 85 -9.69 12.04 -3.95
C ILE A 85 -10.99 11.72 -3.19
N PHE A 86 -10.89 11.34 -1.92
CA PHE A 86 -12.05 10.98 -1.09
C PHE A 86 -12.97 12.18 -0.85
N GLY A 87 -12.42 13.39 -0.68
CA GLY A 87 -13.19 14.62 -0.55
C GLY A 87 -14.01 14.92 -1.81
N TYR A 88 -13.39 14.84 -3.00
CA TYR A 88 -14.11 15.00 -4.26
C TYR A 88 -15.14 13.88 -4.49
N LEU A 89 -14.83 12.63 -4.17
CA LEU A 89 -15.79 11.54 -4.29
C LEU A 89 -16.99 11.68 -3.34
N LEU A 90 -16.81 12.34 -2.20
CA LEU A 90 -17.86 12.55 -1.21
C LEU A 90 -18.75 13.75 -1.55
N GLU A 91 -18.16 14.86 -1.98
CA GLU A 91 -18.87 16.16 -2.07
C GLU A 91 -19.06 16.67 -3.51
N SER A 92 -18.29 16.19 -4.48
CA SER A 92 -18.38 16.71 -5.85
C SER A 92 -19.71 16.36 -6.50
N LYS A 93 -20.25 17.32 -7.25
CA LYS A 93 -21.44 17.13 -8.11
C LYS A 93 -21.08 16.71 -9.53
N LEU A 94 -19.79 16.61 -9.85
CA LEU A 94 -19.31 16.21 -11.16
C LEU A 94 -19.47 14.69 -11.36
N GLN A 95 -19.55 14.26 -12.61
CA GLN A 95 -19.64 12.83 -12.94
C GLN A 95 -18.38 12.05 -12.54
N PHE A 96 -17.21 12.70 -12.54
CA PHE A 96 -15.93 12.09 -12.17
C PHE A 96 -14.93 13.15 -11.68
N TYR A 97 -13.85 12.69 -11.05
CA TYR A 97 -12.71 13.49 -10.61
C TYR A 97 -11.44 12.99 -11.31
N ILE A 98 -10.54 13.91 -11.69
CA ILE A 98 -9.24 13.60 -12.31
C ILE A 98 -8.14 13.80 -11.26
N PRO A 99 -7.57 12.73 -10.68
CA PRO A 99 -6.60 12.84 -9.59
C PRO A 99 -5.17 13.11 -10.10
N ARG A 100 -4.96 14.23 -10.82
CA ARG A 100 -3.65 14.57 -11.41
C ARG A 100 -2.53 14.65 -10.38
N GLY A 101 -2.82 15.22 -9.20
CA GLY A 101 -1.84 15.32 -8.11
C GLY A 101 -1.34 13.96 -7.66
N PHE A 102 -2.24 13.00 -7.47
CA PHE A 102 -1.89 11.62 -7.13
C PHE A 102 -0.99 10.97 -8.19
N TRP A 103 -1.32 11.12 -9.48
CA TRP A 103 -0.53 10.55 -10.57
C TRP A 103 0.89 11.11 -10.67
N LYS A 104 1.07 12.41 -10.38
CA LYS A 104 2.39 13.05 -10.39
C LYS A 104 3.31 12.50 -9.30
N ILE A 105 2.76 12.23 -8.11
CA ILE A 105 3.58 11.86 -6.94
C ILE A 105 3.74 10.35 -6.78
N PHE A 106 2.74 9.55 -7.14
CA PHE A 106 2.70 8.13 -6.83
C PHE A 106 3.82 7.37 -7.55
N LYS A 107 4.51 6.48 -6.81
CA LYS A 107 5.65 5.69 -7.30
C LYS A 107 5.42 4.20 -7.02
N PHE A 108 5.84 3.34 -7.95
CA PHE A 108 5.96 1.90 -7.73
C PHE A 108 7.43 1.55 -7.50
N ALA A 109 7.73 0.85 -6.40
CA ALA A 109 9.09 0.45 -6.04
C ALA A 109 10.13 1.60 -6.09
N GLY A 110 9.71 2.84 -5.82
CA GLY A 110 10.55 4.05 -5.87
C GLY A 110 10.63 4.74 -7.24
N GLU A 111 10.11 4.13 -8.29
CA GLU A 111 10.11 4.67 -9.65
C GLU A 111 8.79 5.39 -9.99
N PRO A 112 8.83 6.50 -10.75
CA PRO A 112 7.65 7.16 -11.27
C PRO A 112 6.79 6.21 -12.12
N VAL A 113 5.47 6.32 -11.99
CA VAL A 113 4.54 5.45 -12.71
C VAL A 113 4.25 5.99 -14.11
N ASN A 114 4.46 5.15 -15.13
CA ASN A 114 3.91 5.40 -16.46
C ASN A 114 2.42 5.03 -16.49
N LEU A 115 1.56 6.03 -16.65
CA LEU A 115 0.09 5.86 -16.62
C LEU A 115 -0.47 5.04 -17.79
N ARG A 116 0.33 4.78 -18.83
CA ARG A 116 -0.06 3.92 -19.96
C ARG A 116 0.16 2.43 -19.67
N ASP A 117 0.93 2.10 -18.65
CA ASP A 117 1.27 0.72 -18.32
C ASP A 117 0.25 0.12 -17.35
N GLN A 118 -0.15 -1.14 -17.62
CA GLN A 118 -0.99 -1.89 -16.70
C GLN A 118 -0.14 -2.39 -15.52
N GLN A 119 -0.71 -2.29 -14.32
CA GLN A 119 -0.05 -2.68 -13.07
C GLN A 119 -0.97 -3.59 -12.27
N ASP A 120 -0.38 -4.45 -11.43
CA ASP A 120 -1.15 -5.31 -10.54
C ASP A 120 -1.92 -4.46 -9.51
N SER A 121 -3.24 -4.68 -9.44
CA SER A 121 -4.10 -3.99 -8.47
C SER A 121 -3.77 -4.34 -7.01
N VAL A 122 -3.26 -5.55 -6.76
CA VAL A 122 -2.87 -5.99 -5.41
C VAL A 122 -1.60 -5.26 -4.98
N GLU A 123 -0.62 -5.15 -5.88
CA GLU A 123 0.59 -4.37 -5.63
C GLU A 123 0.27 -2.90 -5.35
N PHE A 124 -0.63 -2.32 -6.14
CA PHE A 124 -1.15 -0.97 -5.91
C PHE A 124 -1.80 -0.83 -4.53
N LEU A 125 -2.68 -1.77 -4.16
CA LEU A 125 -3.36 -1.78 -2.87
C LEU A 125 -2.37 -1.82 -1.71
N ASN A 126 -1.42 -2.76 -1.73
CA ASN A 126 -0.42 -2.90 -0.68
C ASN A 126 0.42 -1.63 -0.56
N THR A 127 0.90 -1.10 -1.69
CA THR A 127 1.70 0.14 -1.71
C THR A 127 0.94 1.32 -1.09
N VAL A 128 -0.34 1.50 -1.45
CA VAL A 128 -1.18 2.58 -0.91
C VAL A 128 -1.45 2.39 0.58
N VAL A 129 -1.80 1.18 1.01
CA VAL A 129 -2.07 0.86 2.42
C VAL A 129 -0.83 1.12 3.28
N ASP A 130 0.33 0.64 2.85
CA ASP A 130 1.59 0.81 3.56
C ASP A 130 2.00 2.29 3.63
N SER A 131 1.90 3.03 2.52
CA SER A 131 2.21 4.47 2.51
C SER A 131 1.27 5.27 3.41
N VAL A 132 -0.03 4.94 3.43
CA VAL A 132 -0.98 5.60 4.32
C VAL A 132 -0.68 5.29 5.79
N ASP A 133 -0.43 4.03 6.14
CA ASP A 133 -0.17 3.66 7.53
C ASP A 133 1.17 4.24 8.03
N GLU A 134 2.21 4.29 7.20
CA GLU A 134 3.47 4.96 7.56
C GLU A 134 3.30 6.48 7.66
N ALA A 135 2.43 7.10 6.85
CA ALA A 135 2.06 8.52 7.01
C ALA A 135 1.39 8.78 8.35
N LEU A 136 0.39 7.95 8.71
CA LEU A 136 -0.31 8.05 9.98
C LEU A 136 0.64 7.88 11.17
N LYS A 137 1.54 6.91 11.09
CA LYS A 137 2.58 6.68 12.09
C LYS A 137 3.52 7.87 12.24
N THR A 138 3.94 8.49 11.13
CA THR A 138 4.73 9.74 11.15
C THR A 138 3.99 10.86 11.88
N LEU A 139 2.67 10.94 11.69
CA LEU A 139 1.79 11.89 12.38
C LEU A 139 1.44 11.47 13.82
N ASN A 140 2.04 10.40 14.36
CA ASN A 140 1.73 9.83 15.67
C ASN A 140 0.26 9.39 15.82
N LEU A 141 -0.34 8.93 14.73
CA LEU A 141 -1.71 8.40 14.66
C LEU A 141 -1.69 6.88 14.50
N PRO A 142 -2.77 6.18 14.91
CA PRO A 142 -2.88 4.75 14.69
C PRO A 142 -2.93 4.42 13.20
N GLN A 143 -2.34 3.28 12.83
CA GLN A 143 -2.37 2.71 11.48
C GLN A 143 -3.78 2.21 11.15
N ILE A 144 -4.60 3.09 10.56
CA ILE A 144 -6.03 2.85 10.34
C ILE A 144 -6.24 1.73 9.32
N CYS A 145 -5.42 1.65 8.26
CA CYS A 145 -5.61 0.63 7.23
C CYS A 145 -5.35 -0.76 7.81
N SER A 146 -4.24 -0.95 8.52
CA SER A 146 -3.93 -2.19 9.25
C SER A 146 -5.01 -2.55 10.27
N LYS A 147 -5.59 -1.56 10.96
CA LYS A 147 -6.67 -1.81 11.92
C LYS A 147 -7.98 -2.27 11.26
N VAL A 148 -8.29 -1.77 10.06
CA VAL A 148 -9.57 -2.03 9.38
C VAL A 148 -9.49 -3.24 8.46
N LEU A 149 -8.37 -3.41 7.76
CA LEU A 149 -8.15 -4.44 6.73
C LEU A 149 -7.30 -5.60 7.24
N GLY A 150 -6.50 -5.38 8.28
CA GLY A 150 -5.53 -6.35 8.75
C GLY A 150 -6.14 -7.47 9.58
N GLY A 151 -5.50 -8.62 9.52
CA GLY A 151 -5.75 -9.79 10.35
C GLY A 151 -4.44 -10.50 10.71
N LYS A 152 -4.55 -11.60 11.46
CA LYS A 152 -3.41 -12.42 11.87
C LYS A 152 -3.69 -13.89 11.61
N PHE A 153 -2.73 -14.58 11.01
CA PHE A 153 -2.65 -16.03 11.00
C PHE A 153 -1.87 -16.53 12.21
N ALA A 154 -2.21 -17.73 12.66
CA ALA A 154 -1.31 -18.53 13.48
C ALA A 154 -0.65 -19.57 12.56
N ASP A 155 0.59 -19.33 12.13
CA ASP A 155 1.41 -20.33 11.44
C ASP A 155 1.75 -21.43 12.46
N GLN A 156 1.12 -22.60 12.29
CA GLN A 156 1.21 -23.72 13.21
C GLN A 156 1.99 -24.87 12.59
N LYS A 157 3.00 -25.35 13.32
CA LYS A 157 3.74 -26.57 12.98
C LYS A 157 3.51 -27.60 14.07
N ILE A 158 2.77 -28.65 13.71
CA ILE A 158 2.37 -29.72 14.62
C ILE A 158 3.14 -30.97 14.22
N CYS A 159 4.14 -31.34 15.01
CA CYS A 159 4.91 -32.55 14.76
C CYS A 159 4.02 -33.79 14.98
N LYS A 160 4.06 -34.76 14.05
CA LYS A 160 3.33 -36.03 14.18
C LYS A 160 4.09 -37.06 15.02
N ASP A 161 5.41 -37.11 14.88
CA ASP A 161 6.28 -38.11 15.51
C ASP A 161 6.93 -37.64 16.82
N CYS A 162 6.54 -36.48 17.33
CA CYS A 162 6.96 -35.98 18.63
C CYS A 162 5.90 -35.03 19.22
N PRO A 163 5.90 -34.77 20.54
CA PRO A 163 4.84 -33.98 21.18
C PRO A 163 4.98 -32.46 20.98
N HIS A 164 5.97 -32.01 20.21
CA HIS A 164 6.26 -30.59 20.06
C HIS A 164 5.32 -29.90 19.06
N ARG A 165 4.94 -28.67 19.41
CA ARG A 165 4.13 -27.79 18.58
C ARG A 165 4.76 -26.41 18.59
N TYR A 166 4.73 -25.75 17.44
CA TYR A 166 5.22 -24.40 17.24
C TYR A 166 4.10 -23.57 16.67
N SER A 167 4.00 -22.32 17.10
CA SER A 167 3.01 -21.37 16.61
C SER A 167 3.68 -20.01 16.51
N ARG A 168 3.48 -19.32 15.39
CA ARG A 168 3.90 -17.94 15.19
C ARG A 168 2.72 -17.12 14.67
N GLU A 169 2.57 -15.90 15.15
CA GLU A 169 1.62 -14.97 14.56
C GLU A 169 2.23 -14.31 13.31
N GLU A 170 1.46 -14.26 12.22
CA GLU A 170 1.82 -13.56 11.00
C GLU A 170 0.69 -12.62 10.58
N ASP A 171 1.01 -11.33 10.43
CA ASP A 171 0.06 -10.31 10.00
C ASP A 171 -0.26 -10.48 8.50
N PHE A 172 -1.52 -10.21 8.12
CA PHE A 172 -1.94 -10.17 6.72
C PHE A 172 -2.92 -9.03 6.47
N THR A 173 -2.91 -8.49 5.25
CA THR A 173 -3.93 -7.54 4.75
C THR A 173 -4.86 -8.22 3.75
N LEU A 174 -4.39 -9.31 3.14
CA LEU A 174 -5.08 -10.06 2.10
C LEU A 174 -4.90 -11.55 2.33
N ILE A 175 -5.90 -12.35 1.94
CA ILE A 175 -5.84 -13.81 1.96
C ILE A 175 -5.77 -14.30 0.52
N SER A 176 -4.63 -14.88 0.14
CA SER A 176 -4.38 -15.41 -1.21
C SER A 176 -4.93 -16.83 -1.34
N VAL A 177 -6.09 -16.97 -1.96
CA VAL A 177 -6.76 -18.27 -2.12
C VAL A 177 -6.40 -18.96 -3.45
N ASP A 178 -6.28 -20.28 -3.44
CA ASP A 178 -6.09 -21.04 -4.68
C ASP A 178 -7.40 -21.09 -5.49
N ILE A 179 -7.25 -20.92 -6.80
CA ILE A 179 -8.34 -20.95 -7.79
C ILE A 179 -8.27 -22.22 -8.65
N ARG A 180 -7.09 -22.84 -8.81
CA ARG A 180 -6.91 -23.96 -9.75
C ARG A 180 -7.43 -25.27 -9.18
N HIS A 181 -7.24 -25.52 -7.89
CA HIS A 181 -7.60 -26.80 -7.25
C HIS A 181 -8.82 -26.69 -6.35
N SER A 182 -9.54 -25.57 -6.38
CA SER A 182 -10.73 -25.32 -5.56
C SER A 182 -11.90 -24.85 -6.43
N GLN A 183 -13.11 -25.35 -6.17
CA GLN A 183 -14.29 -24.99 -6.96
C GLN A 183 -15.00 -23.73 -6.44
N ASN A 184 -14.72 -23.35 -5.20
CA ASN A 184 -15.34 -22.22 -4.54
C ASN A 184 -14.45 -21.69 -3.41
N LEU A 185 -14.75 -20.48 -2.94
CA LEU A 185 -13.98 -19.79 -1.90
C LEU A 185 -13.90 -20.60 -0.58
N LYS A 186 -14.95 -21.34 -0.23
CA LYS A 186 -14.97 -22.13 1.01
C LYS A 186 -13.92 -23.23 0.96
N GLU A 187 -13.85 -23.97 -0.15
CA GLU A 187 -12.84 -25.01 -0.36
C GLU A 187 -11.42 -24.43 -0.34
N SER A 188 -11.18 -23.28 -0.98
CA SER A 188 -9.87 -22.65 -0.97
C SER A 188 -9.44 -22.20 0.44
N LEU A 189 -10.38 -21.69 1.24
CA LEU A 189 -10.12 -21.30 2.62
C LEU A 189 -9.94 -22.51 3.54
N GLU A 190 -10.61 -23.63 3.27
CA GLU A 190 -10.40 -24.88 4.02
C GLU A 190 -8.97 -25.41 3.89
N GLN A 191 -8.30 -25.17 2.76
CA GLN A 191 -6.90 -25.57 2.58
C GLN A 191 -5.96 -24.94 3.61
N TYR A 192 -6.22 -23.70 4.05
CA TYR A 192 -5.44 -23.06 5.13
C TYR A 192 -5.53 -23.82 6.46
N VAL A 193 -6.63 -24.53 6.71
CA VAL A 193 -6.85 -25.29 7.94
C VAL A 193 -6.33 -26.71 7.82
N ILE A 194 -6.46 -27.33 6.63
CA ILE A 194 -5.89 -28.65 6.34
C ILE A 194 -4.36 -28.59 6.42
N GLY A 195 -3.78 -27.51 5.90
CA GLY A 195 -2.34 -27.28 5.85
C GLY A 195 -1.62 -28.25 4.91
N GLU A 196 -0.29 -28.25 4.98
CA GLU A 196 0.57 -29.10 4.17
C GLU A 196 1.32 -30.10 5.05
N LEU A 197 1.43 -31.35 4.57
CA LEU A 197 2.24 -32.34 5.24
C LEU A 197 3.70 -32.19 4.80
N LEU A 198 4.56 -31.83 5.76
CA LEU A 198 6.00 -31.79 5.56
C LEU A 198 6.60 -33.19 5.84
N ASP A 199 6.94 -33.93 4.78
CA ASP A 199 7.46 -35.29 4.87
C ASP A 199 8.74 -35.53 4.06
N GLY A 200 9.36 -36.70 4.29
CA GLY A 200 10.56 -37.16 3.58
C GLY A 200 11.72 -36.14 3.62
N PRO A 201 12.27 -35.72 2.46
CA PRO A 201 13.36 -34.74 2.42
C PRO A 201 12.93 -33.35 2.94
N ASN A 202 11.63 -33.03 2.86
CA ASN A 202 11.03 -31.75 3.27
C ASN A 202 10.49 -31.78 4.71
N ALA A 203 10.71 -32.86 5.45
CA ALA A 203 10.27 -32.99 6.84
C ALA A 203 10.80 -31.85 7.71
N TYR A 204 9.93 -31.37 8.59
CA TYR A 204 10.20 -30.24 9.47
C TYR A 204 11.26 -30.58 10.52
N HIS A 205 12.31 -29.77 10.59
CA HIS A 205 13.34 -29.95 11.62
C HIS A 205 12.85 -29.45 12.99
N CYS A 206 12.62 -30.38 13.91
CA CYS A 206 12.24 -30.07 15.28
C CYS A 206 13.48 -29.74 16.12
N GLU A 207 13.67 -28.46 16.44
CA GLU A 207 14.82 -27.95 17.23
C GLU A 207 14.95 -28.62 18.60
N LYS A 208 13.83 -28.97 19.24
CA LYS A 208 13.83 -29.60 20.57
C LYS A 208 14.27 -31.07 20.55
N CYS A 209 13.96 -31.77 19.45
CA CYS A 209 14.41 -33.16 19.26
C CYS A 209 15.72 -33.25 18.47
N ASN A 210 16.18 -32.14 17.90
CA ASN A 210 17.33 -32.05 16.99
C ASN A 210 17.29 -33.08 15.84
N LYS A 211 16.09 -33.28 15.27
CA LYS A 211 15.84 -34.23 14.16
C LYS A 211 14.72 -33.71 13.27
N LYS A 212 14.68 -34.21 12.03
CA LYS A 212 13.52 -34.07 11.14
C LYS A 212 12.39 -35.00 11.56
#